data_AF-A0A961V7M1-F1
#
_entry.id   AF-A0A961V7M1-F1
#
_cell.length_a   1.000
_cell.length_b   1.000
_cell.length_c   1.000
_cell.angle_alpha   90.00
_cell.angle_beta   90.00
_cell.angle_gamma   90.00
#
_symmetry.space_group_name_H-M   'P 1'
#
loop_
_entity.id
_entity.type
_entity.pdbx_description
1 polymer ?
#
loop_
_entity_poly.entity_id
_entity_poly.type
_entity_poly.pdbx_seq_one_letter_code
_entity_poly.pdbx_strand_id
1 'polypeptide(L)'
;SGADLIAIVTPSGSPNQDAATYASYEIRDVLVASGIRPGSIDFRTYRAQSGENTAPVRLAYAAVTAKAAPCGPWPDQSARNGENRHFFNYGCATQGNLAAIVSNPLDLLYPRGITPADAGRRATVLEKYRAGEPYTSDYSGEASGEVAQGVGN
;
A
#
# COMPACT_ATOMS: atom_id res chain seq x y z
N SER A 1 -3.53 -0.98 0.61
CA SER A 1 -3.61 -2.41 0.22
C SER A 1 -4.82 -2.63 -0.67
N GLY A 2 -4.63 -2.97 -1.95
CA GLY A 2 -5.74 -3.16 -2.90
C GLY A 2 -6.22 -4.60 -2.90
N ALA A 3 -7.53 -4.81 -2.79
CA ALA A 3 -8.12 -6.10 -3.12
C ALA A 3 -8.08 -6.31 -4.64
N ASP A 4 -7.66 -7.47 -5.10
CA ASP A 4 -7.65 -7.79 -6.55
C ASP A 4 -9.07 -7.92 -7.13
N LEU A 5 -10.05 -8.18 -6.25
CA LEU A 5 -11.47 -8.32 -6.56
C LEU A 5 -12.33 -7.62 -5.49
N ILE A 6 -13.33 -6.86 -5.94
CA ILE A 6 -14.38 -6.28 -5.10
C ILE A 6 -15.73 -6.80 -5.58
N ALA A 7 -16.51 -7.38 -4.68
CA ALA A 7 -17.86 -7.82 -4.96
C ALA A 7 -18.88 -6.78 -4.48
N ILE A 8 -19.75 -6.34 -5.39
CA ILE A 8 -20.96 -5.57 -5.09
C ILE A 8 -22.09 -6.60 -4.94
N VAL A 9 -22.63 -6.72 -3.73
CA VAL A 9 -23.64 -7.72 -3.40
C VAL A 9 -24.99 -7.03 -3.20
N THR A 10 -25.94 -7.27 -4.10
CA THR A 10 -27.28 -6.68 -4.08
C THR A 10 -28.29 -7.58 -3.36
N PRO A 11 -29.29 -7.00 -2.68
CA PRO A 11 -30.36 -7.78 -2.08
C PRO A 11 -31.35 -8.28 -3.13
N SER A 12 -32.00 -9.41 -2.84
CA SER A 12 -33.18 -9.89 -3.58
C SER A 12 -34.32 -10.26 -2.63
N GLY A 13 -35.56 -10.07 -3.09
CA GLY A 13 -36.77 -10.40 -2.34
C GLY A 13 -37.20 -9.34 -1.32
N SER A 14 -36.48 -8.23 -1.18
CA SER A 14 -36.91 -7.06 -0.41
C SER A 14 -37.69 -6.08 -1.31
N PRO A 15 -38.61 -5.28 -0.75
CA PRO A 15 -39.33 -4.23 -1.48
C PRO A 15 -38.42 -3.22 -2.21
N ASN A 16 -37.22 -2.97 -1.69
CA ASN A 16 -36.26 -2.03 -2.25
C ASN A 16 -35.26 -2.64 -3.25
N GLN A 17 -35.44 -3.89 -3.69
CA GLN A 17 -34.47 -4.60 -4.54
C GLN A 17 -34.13 -3.85 -5.84
N ASP A 18 -35.11 -3.19 -6.48
CA ASP A 18 -34.91 -2.48 -7.75
C ASP A 18 -34.06 -1.21 -7.53
N ALA A 19 -34.37 -0.45 -6.47
CA ALA A 19 -33.58 0.71 -6.07
C ALA A 19 -32.15 0.30 -5.67
N ALA A 20 -31.98 -0.82 -4.97
CA ALA A 20 -30.67 -1.34 -4.59
C ALA A 20 -29.87 -1.80 -5.83
N THR A 21 -30.54 -2.36 -6.83
CA THR A 21 -29.92 -2.74 -8.10
C THR A 21 -29.46 -1.50 -8.87
N TYR A 22 -30.27 -0.45 -8.93
CA TYR A 22 -29.87 0.82 -9.53
C TYR A 22 -28.64 1.44 -8.82
N ALA A 23 -28.68 1.51 -7.48
CA ALA A 23 -27.55 2.00 -6.68
C ALA A 23 -26.27 1.17 -6.88
N SER A 24 -26.38 -0.12 -7.18
CA SER A 24 -25.22 -0.98 -7.45
C SER A 24 -24.43 -0.56 -8.70
N TYR A 25 -25.11 -0.03 -9.72
CA TYR A 25 -24.46 0.51 -10.91
C TYR A 25 -23.76 1.84 -10.63
N GLU A 26 -24.38 2.72 -9.84
CA GLU A 26 -23.74 3.97 -9.40
C GLU A 26 -22.49 3.69 -8.55
N ILE A 27 -22.57 2.70 -7.65
CA ILE A 27 -21.42 2.24 -6.86
C ILE A 27 -20.30 1.74 -7.78
N ARG A 28 -20.61 0.91 -8.78
CA ARG A 28 -19.63 0.48 -9.78
C ARG A 28 -18.97 1.67 -10.48
N ASP A 29 -19.75 2.66 -10.90
CA ASP A 29 -19.22 3.82 -11.63
C ASP A 29 -18.28 4.65 -10.74
N VAL A 30 -18.61 4.82 -9.46
CA VAL A 30 -17.71 5.46 -8.48
C VAL A 30 -16.43 4.65 -8.28
N LEU A 31 -16.51 3.32 -8.19
CA LEU A 31 -15.34 2.45 -8.05
C LEU A 31 -14.42 2.54 -9.28
N VAL A 32 -14.99 2.53 -10.48
CA VAL A 32 -14.23 2.69 -11.74
C VAL A 32 -13.60 4.07 -11.83
N ALA A 33 -14.34 5.13 -11.49
CA ALA A 33 -13.81 6.50 -11.43
C ALA A 33 -12.67 6.64 -10.41
N SER A 34 -12.67 5.82 -9.35
CA SER A 34 -11.60 5.74 -8.35
C SER A 34 -10.39 4.91 -8.79
N GLY A 35 -10.36 4.42 -10.03
CA GLY A 35 -9.24 3.68 -10.62
C GLY A 35 -9.31 2.16 -10.47
N ILE A 36 -10.42 1.61 -9.97
CA ILE A 36 -10.61 0.16 -9.92
C ILE A 36 -10.92 -0.35 -11.32
N ARG A 37 -10.17 -1.36 -11.78
CA ARG A 37 -10.38 -1.97 -13.09
C ARG A 37 -11.77 -2.60 -13.15
N PRO A 38 -12.57 -2.38 -14.23
CA PRO A 38 -13.89 -2.99 -14.34
C PRO A 38 -13.90 -4.52 -14.21
N GLY A 39 -12.86 -5.20 -14.70
CA GLY A 39 -12.71 -6.66 -14.56
C GLY A 39 -12.41 -7.15 -13.14
N SER A 40 -12.11 -6.25 -12.21
CA SER A 40 -11.94 -6.53 -10.77
C SER A 40 -13.24 -6.32 -9.97
N ILE A 41 -14.35 -5.99 -10.62
CA ILE A 41 -15.65 -5.77 -9.97
C ILE A 41 -16.57 -6.95 -10.30
N ASP A 42 -17.02 -7.65 -9.27
CA ASP A 42 -17.93 -8.78 -9.36
C ASP A 42 -19.32 -8.39 -8.82
N PHE A 43 -20.38 -8.84 -9.48
CA PHE A 43 -21.75 -8.61 -9.03
C PHE A 43 -22.33 -9.89 -8.45
N ARG A 44 -22.83 -9.80 -7.22
CA ARG A 44 -23.45 -10.92 -6.51
C ARG A 44 -24.80 -10.52 -5.98
N THR A 45 -25.59 -11.52 -5.60
CA THR A 45 -26.90 -11.29 -5.01
C THR A 45 -27.03 -12.11 -3.75
N TYR A 46 -27.64 -11.52 -2.72
CA TYR A 46 -28.00 -12.21 -1.49
C TYR A 46 -29.51 -12.08 -1.26
N ARG A 47 -30.12 -13.09 -0.63
CA ARG A 47 -31.54 -13.04 -0.29
C ARG A 47 -31.74 -12.23 0.99
N ALA A 48 -32.60 -11.20 0.92
CA ALA A 48 -32.99 -10.42 2.08
C ALA A 48 -33.76 -11.29 3.09
N GLN A 49 -33.61 -10.99 4.39
CA GLN A 49 -34.35 -11.72 5.41
C GLN A 49 -35.83 -11.30 5.45
N SER A 50 -36.69 -12.18 5.95
CA SER A 50 -38.12 -11.88 6.09
C SER A 50 -38.32 -10.66 6.98
N GLY A 51 -39.02 -9.62 6.48
CA GLY A 51 -39.25 -8.35 7.18
C GLY A 51 -38.19 -7.27 6.94
N GLU A 52 -37.15 -7.55 6.16
CA GLU A 52 -36.12 -6.57 5.80
C GLU A 52 -36.59 -5.69 4.63
N ASN A 53 -37.30 -4.61 4.95
CA ASN A 53 -37.89 -3.72 3.93
C ASN A 53 -36.86 -2.86 3.17
N THR A 54 -35.70 -2.61 3.78
CA THR A 54 -34.63 -1.74 3.26
C THR A 54 -33.29 -2.48 3.27
N ALA A 55 -33.23 -3.63 2.61
CA ALA A 55 -32.03 -4.45 2.56
C ALA A 55 -30.88 -3.68 1.86
N PRO A 56 -29.68 -3.60 2.45
CA PRO A 56 -28.59 -2.77 1.94
C PRO A 56 -27.79 -3.42 0.80
N VAL A 57 -27.18 -2.62 -0.07
CA VAL A 57 -26.08 -3.08 -0.93
C VAL A 57 -24.84 -3.31 -0.07
N ARG A 58 -24.15 -4.44 -0.24
CA ARG A 58 -22.93 -4.76 0.51
C ARG A 58 -21.70 -4.74 -0.41
N LEU A 59 -20.59 -4.23 0.10
CA LEU A 59 -19.28 -4.34 -0.54
C LEU A 59 -18.47 -5.42 0.18
N ALA A 60 -17.96 -6.39 -0.56
CA ALA A 60 -17.10 -7.45 -0.02
C ALA A 60 -15.78 -7.49 -0.78
N TYR A 61 -14.67 -7.44 -0.05
CA TYR A 61 -13.32 -7.44 -0.63
C TYR A 61 -12.33 -8.05 0.36
N ALA A 62 -11.22 -8.58 -0.16
CA ALA A 62 -10.14 -9.09 0.67
C ALA A 62 -9.16 -7.96 1.02
N ALA A 63 -8.93 -7.72 2.31
CA ALA A 63 -7.92 -6.79 2.79
C ALA A 63 -6.78 -7.55 3.46
N VAL A 64 -5.55 -7.24 3.08
CA VAL A 64 -4.35 -7.77 3.73
C VAL A 64 -3.71 -6.66 4.56
N THR A 65 -3.34 -7.01 5.79
CA THR A 65 -2.63 -6.13 6.72
C THR A 65 -1.33 -6.79 7.15
N ALA A 66 -0.26 -6.00 7.28
CA ALA A 66 1.00 -6.48 7.84
C ALA A 66 0.90 -6.44 9.36
N LYS A 67 1.29 -7.54 10.03
CA LYS A 67 1.29 -7.61 11.49
C LYS A 67 2.53 -8.35 11.96
N ALA A 68 3.23 -7.77 12.92
CA ALA A 68 4.28 -8.43 13.67
C ALA A 68 3.73 -8.98 15.00
N ALA A 69 4.39 -9.99 15.55
CA ALA A 69 4.12 -10.43 16.91
C ALA A 69 4.47 -9.31 17.92
N PRO A 70 3.78 -9.22 19.07
CA PRO A 70 4.15 -8.27 20.10
C PRO A 70 5.58 -8.55 20.60
N CYS A 71 6.32 -7.48 20.89
CA CYS A 71 7.68 -7.61 21.42
C CYS A 71 7.67 -8.13 22.86
N GLY A 72 8.79 -8.73 23.24
CA GLY A 72 9.03 -9.16 24.61
C GLY A 72 9.23 -7.98 25.57
N PRO A 73 9.66 -8.27 26.81
CA PRO A 73 9.97 -7.21 27.78
C PRO A 73 11.05 -6.27 27.26
N TRP A 74 11.07 -5.04 27.78
CA TRP A 74 12.07 -4.01 27.46
C TRP A 74 13.00 -3.80 28.66
N PRO A 75 13.95 -4.72 28.91
CA PRO A 75 14.77 -4.68 30.12
C PRO A 75 15.69 -3.45 30.18
N ASP A 76 16.12 -2.95 29.02
CA ASP A 76 17.05 -1.83 28.90
C ASP A 76 16.50 -0.74 27.96
N GLN A 77 16.90 0.51 28.22
CA GLN A 77 16.59 1.67 27.38
C GLN A 77 17.44 1.62 26.10
N SER A 78 16.81 1.61 24.92
CA SER A 78 17.51 1.61 23.62
C SER A 78 18.45 2.80 23.42
N ALA A 79 18.18 3.93 24.09
CA ALA A 79 19.01 5.13 24.05
C ALA A 79 20.38 4.96 24.76
N ARG A 80 20.54 3.96 25.63
CA ARG A 80 21.79 3.69 26.37
C ARG A 80 22.64 2.63 25.67
N ASN A 81 22.86 2.80 24.37
CA ASN A 81 23.60 1.87 23.53
C ASN A 81 24.88 2.51 22.95
N GLY A 82 25.83 2.84 23.82
CA GLY A 82 27.11 3.45 23.41
C GLY A 82 28.00 2.52 22.59
N GLU A 83 27.78 1.21 22.67
CA GLU A 83 28.52 0.19 21.90
C GLU A 83 27.93 -0.06 20.50
N ASN A 84 26.82 0.61 20.16
CA ASN A 84 26.10 0.45 18.88
C ASN A 84 25.72 -1.01 18.56
N ARG A 85 25.31 -1.78 19.57
CA ARG A 85 24.89 -3.18 19.42
C ARG A 85 23.38 -3.28 19.24
N HIS A 86 22.89 -4.38 18.70
CA HIS A 86 21.45 -4.62 18.69
C HIS A 86 20.92 -4.73 20.14
N PHE A 87 19.98 -3.86 20.51
CA PHE A 87 19.30 -3.95 21.80
C PHE A 87 18.34 -5.15 21.81
N PHE A 88 17.91 -5.56 23.01
CA PHE A 88 17.14 -6.79 23.26
C PHE A 88 15.99 -7.03 22.25
N ASN A 89 15.18 -6.02 21.97
CA ASN A 89 14.03 -6.10 21.05
C ASN A 89 14.31 -5.53 19.64
N TYR A 90 15.56 -5.32 19.23
CA TYR A 90 15.89 -4.63 17.97
C TYR A 90 15.16 -5.22 16.76
N GLY A 91 15.22 -6.54 16.58
CA GLY A 91 14.56 -7.22 15.46
C GLY A 91 13.04 -7.10 15.50
N CYS A 92 12.43 -7.29 16.68
CA CYS A 92 10.99 -7.15 16.84
C CYS A 92 10.51 -5.72 16.58
N ALA A 93 11.19 -4.73 17.16
CA ALA A 93 10.89 -3.32 16.98
C ALA A 93 10.98 -2.93 15.49
N THR A 94 12.02 -3.39 14.81
CA THR A 94 12.23 -3.12 13.38
C THR A 94 11.12 -3.74 12.53
N GLN A 95 10.74 -5.00 12.81
CA GLN A 95 9.65 -5.67 12.08
C GLN A 95 8.28 -5.02 12.38
N GLY A 96 8.02 -4.64 13.62
CA GLY A 96 6.79 -3.94 14.01
C GLY A 96 6.68 -2.58 13.33
N ASN A 97 7.77 -1.81 13.29
CA ASN A 97 7.82 -0.54 12.57
C ASN A 97 7.64 -0.74 11.07
N LEU A 98 8.29 -1.75 10.47
CA LEU A 98 8.11 -2.08 9.06
C LEU A 98 6.64 -2.41 8.74
N ALA A 99 5.99 -3.23 9.58
CA ALA A 99 4.57 -3.54 9.44
C ALA A 99 3.66 -2.31 9.57
N ALA A 100 4.04 -1.33 10.40
CA ALA A 100 3.29 -0.09 10.57
C ALA A 100 3.45 0.91 9.41
N ILE A 101 4.61 0.94 8.75
CA ILE A 101 4.89 1.89 7.65
C ILE A 101 4.58 1.33 6.27
N VAL A 102 4.38 0.02 6.11
CA VAL A 102 4.14 -0.59 4.80
C VAL A 102 2.76 -0.20 4.27
N SER A 103 2.72 0.44 3.10
CA SER A 103 1.47 0.90 2.49
C SER A 103 0.69 -0.23 1.79
N ASN A 104 1.42 -1.20 1.23
CA ASN A 104 0.86 -2.39 0.60
C ASN A 104 1.57 -3.66 1.11
N PRO A 105 0.98 -4.39 2.08
CA PRO A 105 1.52 -5.62 2.62
C PRO A 105 1.74 -6.73 1.58
N LEU A 106 1.01 -6.71 0.45
CA LEU A 106 1.18 -7.69 -0.62
C LEU A 106 2.55 -7.61 -1.29
N ASP A 107 3.21 -6.44 -1.26
CA ASP A 107 4.56 -6.24 -1.81
C ASP A 107 5.62 -7.07 -1.05
N LEU A 108 5.31 -7.55 0.16
CA LEU A 108 6.18 -8.44 0.95
C LEU A 108 6.08 -9.90 0.52
N LEU A 109 4.99 -10.28 -0.14
CA LEU A 109 4.74 -11.66 -0.58
C LEU A 109 5.06 -11.86 -2.06
N TYR A 110 4.80 -10.83 -2.87
CA TYR A 110 4.99 -10.88 -4.31
C TYR A 110 5.72 -9.63 -4.80
N PRO A 111 6.64 -9.76 -5.76
CA PRO A 111 7.21 -8.60 -6.42
C PRO A 111 6.11 -7.82 -7.13
N ARG A 112 6.17 -6.49 -7.06
CA ARG A 112 5.27 -5.64 -7.86
C ARG A 112 5.46 -5.94 -9.35
N GLY A 113 4.39 -5.83 -10.12
CA GLY A 113 4.47 -5.95 -11.58
C GLY A 113 5.49 -4.96 -12.15
N ILE A 114 6.47 -5.48 -12.89
CA ILE A 114 7.53 -4.67 -13.50
C ILE A 114 6.91 -3.92 -14.69
N THR A 115 7.05 -2.59 -14.70
CA THR A 115 6.72 -1.79 -15.88
C THR A 115 7.80 -1.96 -16.96
N PRO A 116 7.47 -1.81 -18.25
CA PRO A 116 8.45 -1.87 -19.32
C PRO A 116 9.62 -0.90 -19.08
N ALA A 117 10.81 -1.31 -19.49
CA ALA A 117 11.99 -0.46 -19.42
C ALA A 117 11.80 0.80 -20.29
N ASP A 118 12.19 1.96 -19.75
CA ASP A 118 12.33 3.17 -20.55
C ASP A 118 13.57 3.05 -21.45
N ALA A 119 13.34 2.60 -22.69
CA ALA A 119 14.38 2.44 -23.69
C ALA A 119 15.06 3.76 -24.06
N GLY A 120 14.33 4.88 -24.07
CA GLY A 120 14.86 6.20 -24.42
C GLY A 120 15.84 6.71 -23.36
N ARG A 121 15.46 6.62 -22.08
CA ARG A 121 16.35 6.96 -20.97
C ARG A 121 17.60 6.08 -20.97
N ARG A 122 17.46 4.78 -21.20
CA ARG A 122 18.58 3.84 -21.27
C ARG A 122 19.53 4.18 -22.41
N ALA A 123 19.01 4.45 -23.61
CA ALA A 123 19.83 4.86 -24.76
C ALA A 123 20.62 6.15 -24.46
N THR A 124 19.96 7.16 -23.87
CA THR A 124 20.59 8.44 -23.50
C THR A 124 21.74 8.24 -22.50
N VAL A 125 21.53 7.43 -21.46
CA VAL A 125 22.56 7.13 -20.46
C VAL A 125 23.75 6.40 -21.10
N LEU A 126 23.48 5.43 -21.99
CA LEU A 126 24.51 4.69 -22.71
C LEU A 126 25.33 5.59 -23.65
N GLU A 127 24.68 6.52 -24.33
CA GLU A 127 25.35 7.48 -25.22
C GLU A 127 26.27 8.41 -24.43
N LYS A 128 25.78 9.01 -23.34
CA LYS A 128 26.60 9.83 -22.43
C LYS A 128 27.78 9.05 -21.86
N TYR A 129 27.54 7.81 -21.44
CA TYR A 129 28.61 6.94 -20.95
C TYR A 129 29.69 6.70 -22.01
N ARG A 130 29.31 6.44 -23.28
CA ARG A 130 30.26 6.27 -24.39
C ARG A 130 31.02 7.54 -24.72
N ALA A 131 30.38 8.71 -24.58
CA ALA A 131 30.98 10.02 -24.80
C ALA A 131 31.88 10.48 -23.63
N GLY A 132 31.88 9.77 -22.49
CA GLY A 132 32.58 10.19 -21.28
C GLY A 132 31.90 11.36 -20.55
N GLU A 133 30.63 11.63 -20.86
CA GLU A 133 29.85 12.70 -20.24
C GLU A 133 29.14 12.23 -18.95
N PRO A 134 28.87 13.14 -18.00
CA PRO A 134 28.09 12.83 -16.81
C PRO A 134 26.69 12.31 -17.16
N TYR A 135 26.41 11.06 -16.75
CA TYR A 135 25.13 10.38 -16.97
C TYR A 135 24.28 10.24 -15.69
N THR A 136 24.83 10.67 -14.55
CA THR A 136 24.12 10.79 -13.26
C THR A 136 23.43 12.14 -13.14
N SER A 137 22.61 12.30 -12.10
CA SER A 137 22.12 13.60 -11.66
C SER A 137 23.30 14.52 -11.31
N ASP A 138 23.18 15.79 -11.68
CA ASP A 138 24.10 16.85 -11.27
C ASP A 138 23.63 17.42 -9.93
N TYR A 139 24.46 17.23 -8.89
CA TYR A 139 24.20 17.66 -7.53
C TYR A 139 24.97 18.94 -7.17
N SER A 140 25.67 19.57 -8.13
CA SER A 140 26.53 20.73 -7.86
C SER A 140 25.77 21.98 -7.38
N GLY A 141 24.46 22.05 -7.61
CA GLY A 141 23.58 23.10 -7.11
C GLY A 141 22.85 22.76 -5.81
N GLU A 142 22.97 21.53 -5.29
CA GLU A 142 22.37 21.17 -3.99
C GLU A 142 23.23 21.71 -2.85
N ALA A 143 22.57 22.17 -1.77
CA ALA A 143 23.26 22.69 -0.62
C ALA A 143 24.20 21.63 -0.03
N SER A 144 25.50 21.91 -0.01
CA SER A 144 26.49 21.18 0.77
C SER A 144 25.98 21.07 2.20
N GLY A 145 25.64 19.86 2.66
CA GLY A 145 25.14 19.65 4.01
C GLY A 145 26.10 20.23 5.04
N GLU A 146 25.61 21.16 5.87
CA GLU A 146 26.37 21.66 7.01
C GLU A 146 26.62 20.49 7.99
N VAL A 147 27.89 20.15 8.18
CA VAL A 147 28.29 19.22 9.23
C VAL A 147 28.20 19.98 10.55
N ALA A 148 27.21 19.64 11.39
CA ALA A 148 27.12 20.20 12.73
C ALA A 148 28.37 19.87 13.54
N GLN A 149 29.20 20.88 13.82
CA GLN A 149 30.30 20.74 14.77
C GLN A 149 29.72 20.75 16.19
N GLY A 150 29.74 19.58 16.84
CA GLY A 150 29.34 19.46 18.24
C GLY A 150 30.27 20.27 19.13
N VAL A 151 29.72 21.22 19.89
CA VAL A 151 30.44 21.88 20.98
C VAL A 151 30.52 20.90 22.14
N GLY A 152 31.65 20.21 22.27
CA GLY A 152 31.96 19.40 23.44
C GLY A 152 32.21 20.30 24.65
N ASN A 153 31.58 19.99 25.78
CA ASN A 153 32.00 20.40 27.11
C ASN A 153 32.67 19.21 27.81
#